data_AF-A0A3L7SUC3-F1
#
_entry.id   AF-A0A3L7SUC3-F1
#
_cell.length_a   1.000
_cell.length_b   1.000
_cell.length_c   1.000
_cell.angle_alpha   90.00
_cell.angle_beta   90.00
_cell.angle_gamma   90.00
#
_symmetry.space_group_name_H-M   'P 1'
#
loop_
_entity.id
_entity.type
_entity.pdbx_description
1 polymer ?
#
loop_
_entity_poly.entity_id
_entity_poly.type
_entity_poly.pdbx_seq_one_letter_code
_entity_poly.pdbx_strand_id
1 'polypeptide(L)'
;MSYLLLILLIMGQTVPITGKREPNPLAPSLPLLSDAEEARYDKIVNQFIKYDLGQLPGAEGLKAKNDFLKLTSESIPALFRGLQISSKLEHSCPVAMISQKLKSFLLKSEDDELLDFARDELTSALEGSRHAPLLQDMRLGVTLRRKVVLANKPAVPKWLLSMTVAEMLKSLQEEENQQKHKLMAQELGRRGDHESLQGLGLFAVSFYPEVKEPSIKLLQEKMRKLKIGEMQEFLKDTNPLLRQKAAEAMGNLKATKGAEDLVPLLSDSNAGVQKAVREALVKIGAGKDFGPIDFSNSESVRKSQLEWKRWL
;
A
#
# COMPACT_ATOMS: atom_id res chain seq x y z
N MET A 1 21.41 30.56 47.30
CA MET A 1 21.11 29.13 47.39
C MET A 1 19.61 28.95 47.55
N SER A 2 18.89 28.78 46.44
CA SER A 2 17.65 28.00 46.41
C SER A 2 17.27 27.78 44.95
N TYR A 3 17.57 26.59 44.45
CA TYR A 3 17.11 26.09 43.16
C TYR A 3 15.65 25.66 43.33
N LEU A 4 14.73 26.18 42.53
CA LEU A 4 13.45 25.51 42.32
C LEU A 4 13.21 25.28 40.83
N LEU A 5 13.03 23.99 40.53
CA LEU A 5 12.87 23.36 39.24
C LEU A 5 11.79 24.00 38.37
N LEU A 6 12.15 24.33 37.13
CA LEU A 6 11.22 24.52 36.04
C LEU A 6 10.84 23.14 35.48
N ILE A 7 9.66 22.62 35.84
CA ILE A 7 9.10 21.41 35.24
C ILE A 7 8.55 21.79 33.86
N LEU A 8 9.28 21.44 32.80
CA LEU A 8 8.80 21.48 31.42
C LEU A 8 7.72 20.41 31.24
N LEU A 9 6.45 20.84 31.32
CA LEU A 9 5.32 20.05 30.81
C LEU A 9 5.47 19.93 29.30
N ILE A 10 5.92 18.75 28.84
CA ILE A 10 5.81 18.36 27.44
C ILE A 10 4.33 18.08 27.18
N MET A 11 3.57 19.11 26.81
CA MET A 11 2.27 18.91 26.18
C MET A 11 2.52 18.21 24.85
N GLY A 12 2.04 16.97 24.74
CA GLY A 12 2.01 16.23 23.50
C GLY A 12 1.22 17.02 22.47
N GLN A 13 1.93 17.69 21.57
CA GLN A 13 1.33 18.28 20.38
C GLN A 13 0.90 17.13 19.47
N THR A 14 -0.38 16.79 19.50
CA THR A 14 -1.00 16.05 18.39
C THR A 14 -0.99 17.00 17.20
N VAL A 15 0.00 16.85 16.33
CA VAL A 15 -0.01 17.51 15.02
C VAL A 15 -1.31 17.11 14.33
N PRO A 16 -2.15 18.07 13.89
CA PRO A 16 -3.34 17.74 13.12
C PRO A 16 -2.88 17.24 11.75
N ILE A 17 -3.06 15.95 11.47
CA ILE A 17 -2.77 15.37 10.15
C ILE A 17 -3.92 15.76 9.21
N THR A 18 -3.83 16.94 8.60
CA THR A 18 -4.81 17.45 7.60
C THR A 18 -4.36 17.19 6.16
N GLY A 19 -3.78 16.01 5.89
CA GLY A 19 -3.45 15.55 4.55
C GLY A 19 -4.27 14.32 4.18
N LYS A 20 -4.69 14.21 2.91
CA LYS A 20 -5.30 12.99 2.37
C LYS A 20 -4.26 11.86 2.45
N ARG A 21 -4.41 10.96 3.43
CA ARG A 21 -3.49 9.83 3.65
C ARG A 21 -3.45 8.94 2.40
N GLU A 22 -2.25 8.52 2.01
CA GLU A 22 -2.10 7.58 0.89
C GLU A 22 -2.82 6.27 1.20
N PRO A 23 -3.41 5.57 0.20
CA PRO A 23 -4.03 4.27 0.42
C PRO A 23 -2.97 3.18 0.69
N ASN A 24 -3.34 2.19 1.49
CA ASN A 24 -2.51 1.02 1.76
C ASN A 24 -2.36 0.18 0.46
N PRO A 25 -1.13 -0.20 0.07
CA PRO A 25 -0.88 -0.95 -1.17
C PRO A 25 -1.57 -2.31 -1.29
N LEU A 26 -1.83 -2.99 -0.17
CA LEU A 26 -2.47 -4.32 -0.12
C LEU A 26 -3.97 -4.25 0.17
N ALA A 27 -4.46 -3.10 0.64
CA ALA A 27 -5.85 -2.89 1.04
C ALA A 27 -6.25 -1.42 0.78
N PRO A 28 -6.56 -1.03 -0.47
CA PRO A 28 -6.72 0.38 -0.86
C PRO A 28 -7.78 1.17 -0.10
N SER A 29 -8.76 0.51 0.53
CA SER A 29 -9.75 1.15 1.41
C SER A 29 -9.20 1.59 2.77
N LEU A 30 -8.00 1.14 3.14
CA LEU A 30 -7.31 1.53 4.37
C LEU A 30 -6.29 2.63 4.07
N PRO A 31 -6.08 3.59 4.98
CA PRO A 31 -4.94 4.50 4.88
C PRO A 31 -3.63 3.74 5.15
N LEU A 32 -2.56 4.17 4.48
CA LEU A 32 -1.20 3.81 4.84
C LEU A 32 -0.89 4.46 6.20
N LEU A 33 -0.61 3.63 7.19
CA LEU A 33 -0.33 4.06 8.55
C LEU A 33 1.15 4.38 8.72
N SER A 34 1.46 5.33 9.60
CA SER A 34 2.81 5.53 10.12
C SER A 34 3.17 4.45 11.13
N ASP A 35 4.48 4.20 11.32
CA ASP A 35 4.98 3.24 12.31
C ASP A 35 4.42 3.52 13.73
N ALA A 36 4.21 4.80 14.06
CA ALA A 36 3.63 5.21 15.34
C ALA A 36 2.13 4.89 15.46
N GLU A 37 1.36 5.04 14.39
CA GLU A 37 -0.06 4.66 14.35
C GLU A 37 -0.20 3.13 14.42
N GLU A 38 0.61 2.38 13.67
CA GLU A 38 0.63 0.93 13.74
C GLU A 38 0.94 0.43 15.16
N ALA A 39 2.01 0.94 15.76
CA ALA A 39 2.42 0.58 17.12
C ALA A 39 1.32 0.93 18.16
N ARG A 40 0.58 2.02 17.94
CA ARG A 40 -0.56 2.37 18.79
C ARG A 40 -1.68 1.34 18.69
N TYR A 41 -2.03 0.88 17.48
CA TYR A 41 -3.06 -0.14 17.31
C TYR A 41 -2.62 -1.48 17.90
N ASP A 42 -1.37 -1.90 17.66
CA ASP A 42 -0.81 -3.11 18.26
C ASP A 42 -0.86 -3.07 19.79
N LYS A 43 -0.53 -1.93 20.39
CA LYS A 43 -0.62 -1.75 21.84
C LYS A 43 -2.05 -1.97 22.35
N ILE A 44 -3.06 -1.43 21.67
CA ILE A 44 -4.46 -1.59 22.09
C ILE A 44 -4.88 -3.07 22.01
N VAL A 45 -4.57 -3.75 20.90
CA VAL A 45 -4.92 -5.16 20.70
C VAL A 45 -4.22 -6.05 21.73
N ASN A 46 -2.93 -5.83 21.97
CA ASN A 46 -2.15 -6.60 22.95
C ASN A 46 -2.65 -6.40 24.40
N GLN A 47 -3.05 -5.18 24.76
CA GLN A 47 -3.64 -4.91 26.07
C GLN A 47 -4.99 -5.63 26.23
N PHE A 48 -5.82 -5.65 25.17
CA PHE A 48 -7.06 -6.41 25.18
C PHE A 48 -6.84 -7.91 25.36
N ILE A 49 -5.88 -8.51 24.65
CA ILE A 49 -5.55 -9.94 24.80
C ILE A 49 -5.17 -10.24 26.26
N LYS A 50 -4.31 -9.42 26.87
CA LYS A 50 -3.95 -9.58 28.29
C LYS A 50 -5.17 -9.47 29.21
N TYR A 51 -6.06 -8.51 28.97
CA TYR A 51 -7.30 -8.37 29.72
C TYR A 51 -8.19 -9.61 29.61
N ASP A 52 -8.39 -10.13 28.40
CA ASP A 52 -9.25 -11.28 28.14
C ASP A 52 -8.67 -12.59 28.73
N LEU A 53 -7.34 -12.68 28.84
CA LEU A 53 -6.63 -13.71 29.58
C LEU A 53 -6.65 -13.53 31.11
N GLY A 54 -7.30 -12.49 31.63
CA GLY A 54 -7.37 -12.18 33.06
C GLY A 54 -6.08 -11.61 33.66
N GLN A 55 -5.12 -11.19 32.83
CA GLN A 55 -3.81 -10.68 33.25
C GLN A 55 -3.82 -9.18 33.58
N LEU A 56 -4.93 -8.48 33.31
CA LEU A 56 -5.11 -7.06 33.64
C LEU A 56 -6.37 -6.86 34.48
N PRO A 57 -6.25 -6.80 35.81
CA PRO A 57 -7.39 -6.56 36.69
C PRO A 57 -7.79 -5.08 36.76
N GLY A 58 -9.01 -4.83 37.24
CA GLY A 58 -9.46 -3.50 37.64
C GLY A 58 -9.61 -2.49 36.50
N ALA A 59 -9.29 -1.22 36.80
CA ALA A 59 -9.51 -0.10 35.89
C ALA A 59 -8.70 -0.20 34.59
N GLU A 60 -7.49 -0.76 34.65
CA GLU A 60 -6.62 -0.95 33.48
C GLU A 60 -7.21 -1.96 32.50
N GLY A 61 -7.74 -3.07 33.01
CA GLY A 61 -8.44 -4.08 32.20
C GLY A 61 -9.69 -3.51 31.53
N LEU A 62 -10.51 -2.78 32.28
CA LEU A 62 -11.72 -2.16 31.72
C LEU A 62 -11.38 -1.12 30.65
N LYS A 63 -10.30 -0.36 30.84
CA LYS A 63 -9.77 0.56 29.83
C LYS A 63 -9.32 -0.20 28.58
N ALA A 64 -8.58 -1.30 28.71
CA ALA A 64 -8.14 -2.12 27.58
C ALA A 64 -9.32 -2.65 26.75
N LYS A 65 -10.36 -3.17 27.42
CA LYS A 65 -11.61 -3.58 26.76
C LYS A 65 -12.27 -2.43 26.01
N ASN A 66 -12.43 -1.28 26.65
CA ASN A 66 -13.08 -0.11 26.05
C ASN A 66 -12.30 0.44 24.85
N ASP A 67 -10.97 0.49 24.94
CA ASP A 67 -10.10 0.95 23.86
C ASP A 67 -10.19 -0.01 22.66
N PHE A 68 -10.24 -1.33 22.89
CA PHE A 68 -10.46 -2.32 21.84
C PHE A 68 -11.82 -2.18 21.15
N LEU A 69 -12.89 -1.95 21.91
CA LEU A 69 -14.22 -1.75 21.34
C LEU A 69 -14.28 -0.51 20.43
N LYS A 70 -13.48 0.52 20.72
CA LYS A 70 -13.37 1.76 19.93
C LYS A 70 -12.51 1.63 18.67
N LEU A 71 -11.84 0.51 18.45
CA LEU A 71 -11.06 0.29 17.23
C LEU A 71 -11.92 0.43 15.97
N THR A 72 -11.34 1.02 14.93
CA THR A 72 -11.93 1.26 13.61
C THR A 72 -11.31 0.34 12.56
N SER A 73 -11.75 0.41 11.30
CA SER A 73 -11.22 -0.41 10.19
C SER A 73 -9.72 -0.23 9.96
N GLU A 74 -9.14 0.93 10.31
CA GLU A 74 -7.69 1.16 10.22
C GLU A 74 -6.88 0.18 11.09
N SER A 75 -7.50 -0.41 12.12
CA SER A 75 -6.86 -1.40 12.99
C SER A 75 -6.82 -2.83 12.45
N ILE A 76 -7.39 -3.10 11.25
CA ILE A 76 -7.44 -4.45 10.68
C ILE A 76 -6.06 -5.15 10.65
N PRO A 77 -4.95 -4.50 10.23
CA PRO A 77 -3.64 -5.13 10.26
C PRO A 77 -3.21 -5.55 11.67
N ALA A 78 -3.39 -4.68 12.66
CA ALA A 78 -3.06 -4.99 14.06
C ALA A 78 -3.95 -6.10 14.64
N LEU A 79 -5.24 -6.13 14.25
CA LEU A 79 -6.16 -7.20 14.63
C LEU A 79 -5.72 -8.55 14.06
N PHE A 80 -5.24 -8.61 12.82
CA PHE A 80 -4.69 -9.85 12.25
C PHE A 80 -3.43 -10.33 12.97
N ARG A 81 -2.49 -9.42 13.28
CA ARG A 81 -1.31 -9.75 14.11
C ARG A 81 -1.73 -10.29 15.47
N GLY A 82 -2.68 -9.63 16.14
CA GLY A 82 -3.23 -10.10 17.42
C GLY A 82 -3.94 -11.44 17.31
N LEU A 83 -4.66 -11.70 16.22
CA LEU A 83 -5.30 -12.98 15.92
C LEU A 83 -4.27 -14.09 15.76
N GLN A 84 -3.18 -13.83 15.04
CA GLN A 84 -2.09 -14.80 14.82
C GLN A 84 -1.34 -15.13 16.12
N ILE A 85 -1.18 -14.17 17.02
CA ILE A 85 -0.67 -14.41 18.37
C ILE A 85 -1.65 -15.28 19.15
N SER A 86 -2.93 -14.89 19.13
CA SER A 86 -3.99 -15.56 19.90
C SER A 86 -4.31 -16.97 19.41
N SER A 87 -4.14 -17.25 18.11
CA SER A 87 -4.45 -18.56 17.52
C SER A 87 -3.52 -19.67 18.02
N LYS A 88 -2.37 -19.29 18.58
CA LYS A 88 -1.39 -20.19 19.21
C LYS A 88 -1.63 -20.41 20.71
N LEU A 89 -2.55 -19.66 21.31
CA LEU A 89 -2.91 -19.78 22.72
C LEU A 89 -3.94 -20.90 22.94
N GLU A 90 -3.95 -21.47 24.15
CA GLU A 90 -4.96 -22.47 24.53
C GLU A 90 -6.37 -21.86 24.65
N HIS A 91 -6.46 -20.62 25.14
CA HIS A 91 -7.73 -19.93 25.33
C HIS A 91 -8.33 -19.45 24.00
N SER A 92 -9.61 -19.76 23.76
CA SER A 92 -10.33 -19.39 22.53
C SER A 92 -10.99 -18.01 22.58
N CYS A 93 -11.18 -17.42 23.76
CA CYS A 93 -11.90 -16.14 23.93
C CYS A 93 -11.25 -14.98 23.16
N PRO A 94 -9.91 -14.77 23.18
CA PRO A 94 -9.30 -13.69 22.42
C PRO A 94 -9.47 -13.89 20.91
N VAL A 95 -9.35 -15.13 20.43
CA VAL A 95 -9.55 -15.49 19.02
C VAL A 95 -10.99 -15.16 18.59
N ALA A 96 -11.98 -15.52 19.40
CA ALA A 96 -13.39 -15.25 19.10
C ALA A 96 -13.70 -13.75 19.03
N MET A 97 -13.22 -12.96 20.00
CA MET A 97 -13.47 -11.53 20.06
C MET A 97 -12.77 -10.75 18.94
N ILE A 98 -11.52 -11.08 18.65
CA ILE A 98 -10.78 -10.49 17.52
C ILE A 98 -11.44 -10.88 16.19
N SER A 99 -11.80 -12.15 16.01
CA SER A 99 -12.52 -12.63 14.81
C SER A 99 -13.84 -11.88 14.61
N GLN A 100 -14.62 -11.67 15.67
CA GLN A 100 -15.88 -10.94 15.59
C GLN A 100 -15.67 -9.48 15.20
N LYS A 101 -14.65 -8.82 15.77
CA LYS A 101 -14.31 -7.43 15.43
C LYS A 101 -13.87 -7.33 13.96
N LEU A 102 -13.01 -8.23 13.48
CA LEU A 102 -12.62 -8.30 12.08
C LEU A 102 -13.81 -8.56 11.14
N LYS A 103 -14.68 -9.53 11.45
CA LYS A 103 -15.91 -9.80 10.69
C LYS A 103 -16.79 -8.55 10.55
N SER A 104 -16.86 -7.73 11.60
CA SER A 104 -17.66 -6.49 11.60
C SER A 104 -17.19 -5.44 10.57
N PHE A 105 -15.92 -5.48 10.18
CA PHE A 105 -15.34 -4.64 9.13
C PHE A 105 -15.37 -5.34 7.78
N LEU A 106 -14.84 -6.56 7.71
CA LEU A 106 -14.60 -7.26 6.45
C LEU A 106 -15.89 -7.61 5.72
N LEU A 107 -16.93 -8.08 6.42
CA LEU A 107 -18.16 -8.52 5.76
C LEU A 107 -18.99 -7.36 5.17
N LYS A 108 -18.63 -6.10 5.49
CA LYS A 108 -19.22 -4.88 4.91
C LYS A 108 -18.31 -4.23 3.86
N SER A 109 -17.08 -4.71 3.69
CA SER A 109 -16.10 -4.12 2.77
C SER A 109 -16.54 -4.28 1.30
N GLU A 110 -16.37 -3.24 0.49
CA GLU A 110 -16.44 -3.27 -0.99
C GLU A 110 -15.04 -3.33 -1.63
N ASP A 111 -14.00 -3.48 -0.82
CA ASP A 111 -12.61 -3.61 -1.26
C ASP A 111 -12.27 -5.10 -1.37
N ASP A 112 -12.19 -5.61 -2.60
CA ASP A 112 -11.85 -7.00 -2.89
C ASP A 112 -10.39 -7.35 -2.58
N GLU A 113 -9.49 -6.37 -2.58
CA GLU A 113 -8.08 -6.57 -2.26
C GLU A 113 -7.88 -6.71 -0.76
N LEU A 114 -8.56 -5.88 0.05
CA LEU A 114 -8.63 -6.06 1.50
C LEU A 114 -9.21 -7.44 1.86
N LEU A 115 -10.20 -7.91 1.12
CA LEU A 115 -10.80 -9.23 1.34
C LEU A 115 -9.87 -10.37 0.93
N ASP A 116 -9.09 -10.21 -0.14
CA ASP A 116 -8.02 -11.17 -0.49
C ASP A 116 -6.93 -11.21 0.58
N PHE A 117 -6.42 -10.03 0.99
CA PHE A 117 -5.45 -9.90 2.08
C PHE A 117 -5.95 -10.61 3.34
N ALA A 118 -7.19 -10.33 3.74
CA ALA A 118 -7.81 -10.98 4.91
C ALA A 118 -7.91 -12.50 4.77
N ARG A 119 -8.21 -13.02 3.57
CA ARG A 119 -8.25 -14.48 3.33
C ARG A 119 -6.87 -15.11 3.49
N ASP A 120 -5.83 -14.44 3.03
CA ASP A 120 -4.46 -14.92 3.08
C ASP A 120 -3.94 -14.90 4.52
N GLU A 121 -4.16 -13.81 5.27
CA GLU A 121 -3.86 -13.72 6.71
C GLU A 121 -4.58 -14.80 7.52
N LEU A 122 -5.86 -15.09 7.22
CA LEU A 122 -6.59 -16.18 7.87
C LEU A 122 -6.02 -17.56 7.52
N THR A 123 -5.46 -17.71 6.32
CA THR A 123 -4.80 -18.96 5.92
C THR A 123 -3.52 -19.17 6.72
N SER A 124 -2.70 -18.13 6.88
CA SER A 124 -1.53 -18.19 7.77
C SER A 124 -1.91 -18.42 9.23
N ALA A 125 -3.01 -17.82 9.72
CA ALA A 125 -3.48 -18.03 11.09
C ALA A 125 -4.01 -19.45 11.35
N LEU A 126 -4.40 -20.19 10.31
CA LEU A 126 -4.84 -21.59 10.41
C LEU A 126 -3.68 -22.56 10.64
N GLU A 127 -2.46 -22.20 10.21
CA GLU A 127 -1.29 -23.07 10.32
C GLU A 127 -0.95 -23.33 11.79
N GLY A 128 -1.19 -24.57 12.26
CA GLY A 128 -0.91 -24.98 13.63
C GLY A 128 -1.90 -24.46 14.69
N SER A 129 -3.02 -23.87 14.29
CA SER A 129 -4.02 -23.33 15.22
C SER A 129 -4.98 -24.40 15.75
N ARG A 130 -5.22 -24.39 17.07
CA ARG A 130 -6.23 -25.23 17.73
C ARG A 130 -7.66 -24.73 17.48
N HIS A 131 -7.79 -23.49 16.99
CA HIS A 131 -9.08 -22.82 16.75
C HIS A 131 -9.49 -22.89 15.26
N ALA A 132 -9.01 -23.91 14.55
CA ALA A 132 -9.18 -24.05 13.10
C ALA A 132 -10.63 -23.97 12.61
N PRO A 133 -11.64 -24.59 13.25
CA PRO A 133 -13.02 -24.50 12.77
C PRO A 133 -13.56 -23.06 12.71
N LEU A 134 -13.28 -22.25 13.74
CA LEU A 134 -13.71 -20.86 13.81
C LEU A 134 -13.03 -19.99 12.73
N LEU A 135 -11.73 -20.18 12.52
CA LEU A 135 -10.97 -19.44 11.53
C LEU A 135 -11.36 -19.86 10.10
N GLN A 136 -11.68 -21.14 9.87
CA GLN A 136 -12.18 -21.63 8.58
C GLN A 136 -13.54 -21.02 8.23
N ASP A 137 -14.48 -20.96 9.19
CA ASP A 137 -15.77 -20.29 9.00
C ASP A 137 -15.58 -18.82 8.62
N MET A 138 -14.72 -18.10 9.33
CA MET A 138 -14.41 -16.71 9.01
C MET A 138 -13.82 -16.56 7.60
N ARG A 139 -12.88 -17.42 7.21
CA ARG A 139 -12.26 -17.41 5.88
C ARG A 139 -13.28 -17.67 4.78
N LEU A 140 -14.23 -18.57 5.00
CA LEU A 140 -15.33 -18.81 4.07
C LEU A 140 -16.21 -17.56 3.91
N GLY A 141 -16.59 -16.91 5.02
CA GLY A 141 -17.36 -15.66 4.99
C GLY A 141 -16.67 -14.54 4.19
N VAL A 142 -15.37 -14.33 4.43
CA VAL A 142 -14.56 -13.37 3.66
C VAL A 142 -14.50 -13.74 2.18
N THR A 143 -14.33 -15.02 1.86
CA THR A 143 -14.29 -15.51 0.48
C THR A 143 -15.62 -15.28 -0.26
N LEU A 144 -16.75 -15.55 0.39
CA LEU A 144 -18.08 -15.32 -0.18
C LEU A 144 -18.35 -13.83 -0.36
N ARG A 145 -17.98 -13.00 0.61
CA ARG A 145 -18.11 -11.54 0.48
C ARG A 145 -17.33 -11.02 -0.72
N ARG A 146 -16.08 -11.47 -0.90
CA ARG A 146 -15.27 -11.09 -2.06
C ARG A 146 -15.93 -11.49 -3.38
N LYS A 147 -16.50 -12.69 -3.48
CA LYS A 147 -17.24 -13.11 -4.68
C LYS A 147 -18.39 -12.16 -5.01
N VAL A 148 -19.13 -11.69 -4.01
CA VAL A 148 -20.20 -10.70 -4.21
C VAL A 148 -19.63 -9.37 -4.70
N VAL A 149 -18.55 -8.86 -4.09
CA VAL A 149 -17.89 -7.62 -4.53
C VAL A 149 -17.44 -7.72 -5.98
N LEU A 150 -16.79 -8.83 -6.36
CA LEU A 150 -16.36 -9.05 -7.74
C LEU A 150 -17.52 -9.16 -8.73
N ALA A 151 -18.62 -9.80 -8.34
CA ALA A 151 -19.81 -9.90 -9.18
C ALA A 151 -20.49 -8.53 -9.43
N ASN A 152 -20.32 -7.58 -8.50
CA ASN A 152 -20.83 -6.22 -8.64
C ASN A 152 -19.91 -5.30 -9.45
N LYS A 153 -18.68 -5.73 -9.79
CA LYS A 153 -17.79 -4.93 -10.63
C LYS A 153 -18.32 -4.87 -12.07
N PRO A 154 -18.17 -3.73 -12.77
CA PRO A 154 -18.61 -3.60 -14.16
C PRO A 154 -18.00 -4.70 -15.03
N ALA A 155 -18.84 -5.39 -15.80
CA ALA A 155 -18.38 -6.40 -16.73
C ALA A 155 -17.54 -5.77 -17.84
N VAL A 156 -16.41 -6.39 -18.16
CA VAL A 156 -15.58 -6.00 -19.30
C VAL A 156 -16.34 -6.35 -20.58
N PRO A 157 -16.52 -5.41 -21.54
CA PRO A 157 -17.20 -5.72 -22.79
C PRO A 157 -16.51 -6.84 -23.57
N LYS A 158 -17.30 -7.73 -24.20
CA LYS A 158 -16.77 -8.88 -24.96
C LYS A 158 -15.77 -8.49 -26.04
N TRP A 159 -16.01 -7.38 -26.74
CA TRP A 159 -15.11 -6.87 -27.79
C TRP A 159 -13.71 -6.54 -27.26
N LEU A 160 -13.63 -6.09 -25.99
CA LEU A 160 -12.39 -5.69 -25.38
C LEU A 160 -11.56 -6.88 -24.87
N LEU A 161 -12.25 -7.96 -24.47
CA LEU A 161 -11.60 -9.20 -24.04
C LEU A 161 -10.79 -9.86 -25.17
N SER A 162 -11.21 -9.69 -26.43
CA SER A 162 -10.50 -10.23 -27.59
C SER A 162 -9.39 -9.33 -28.14
N MET A 163 -9.30 -8.07 -27.71
CA MET A 163 -8.30 -7.15 -28.23
C MET A 163 -6.90 -7.42 -27.66
N THR A 164 -5.90 -7.37 -28.52
CA THR A 164 -4.48 -7.33 -28.15
C THR A 164 -4.08 -5.95 -27.62
N VAL A 165 -2.94 -5.85 -26.94
CA VAL A 165 -2.40 -4.55 -26.48
C VAL A 165 -2.13 -3.65 -27.69
N ALA A 166 -1.54 -4.19 -28.75
CA ALA A 166 -1.28 -3.46 -30.01
C ALA A 166 -2.56 -2.88 -30.63
N GLU A 167 -3.67 -3.63 -30.66
CA GLU A 167 -4.95 -3.14 -31.17
C GLU A 167 -5.53 -2.02 -30.29
N MET A 168 -5.41 -2.14 -28.96
CA MET A 168 -5.84 -1.07 -28.05
C MET A 168 -5.01 0.20 -28.26
N LEU A 169 -3.70 0.08 -28.45
CA LEU A 169 -2.81 1.21 -28.72
C LEU A 169 -3.09 1.87 -30.07
N LYS A 170 -3.35 1.08 -31.11
CA LYS A 170 -3.76 1.61 -32.41
C LYS A 170 -5.04 2.45 -32.31
N SER A 171 -6.00 2.03 -31.49
CA SER A 171 -7.24 2.77 -31.28
C SER A 171 -7.06 4.14 -30.63
N LEU A 172 -5.93 4.44 -29.99
CA LEU A 172 -5.65 5.80 -29.48
C LEU A 172 -5.63 6.85 -30.59
N GLN A 173 -5.33 6.45 -31.83
CA GLN A 173 -5.26 7.35 -32.99
C GLN A 173 -6.56 7.38 -33.80
N GLU A 174 -7.31 6.28 -33.80
CA GLU A 174 -8.44 6.06 -34.70
C GLU A 174 -9.80 6.25 -34.02
N GLU A 175 -9.88 6.03 -32.71
CA GLU A 175 -11.13 6.07 -31.95
C GLU A 175 -11.27 7.42 -31.21
N GLU A 176 -12.31 8.18 -31.54
CA GLU A 176 -12.61 9.45 -30.86
C GLU A 176 -13.38 9.26 -29.54
N ASN A 177 -13.89 8.06 -29.25
CA ASN A 177 -14.68 7.80 -28.06
C ASN A 177 -13.80 7.54 -26.83
N GLN A 178 -13.68 8.56 -25.98
CA GLN A 178 -12.88 8.50 -24.75
C GLN A 178 -13.39 7.47 -23.75
N GLN A 179 -14.67 7.10 -23.79
CA GLN A 179 -15.22 6.04 -22.94
C GLN A 179 -14.66 4.66 -23.32
N LYS A 180 -14.43 4.39 -24.61
CA LYS A 180 -13.76 3.16 -25.05
C LYS A 180 -12.30 3.15 -24.61
N HIS A 181 -11.59 4.26 -24.74
CA HIS A 181 -10.20 4.37 -24.26
C HIS A 181 -10.09 4.15 -22.75
N LYS A 182 -11.02 4.70 -21.97
CA LYS A 182 -11.09 4.46 -20.53
C LYS A 182 -11.28 2.98 -20.21
N LEU A 183 -12.14 2.28 -20.95
CA LEU A 183 -12.33 0.83 -20.78
C LEU A 183 -11.06 0.06 -21.16
N MET A 184 -10.39 0.44 -22.25
CA MET A 184 -9.12 -0.17 -22.65
C MET A 184 -8.02 0.02 -21.60
N ALA A 185 -7.86 1.24 -21.07
CA ALA A 185 -6.92 1.50 -19.98
C ALA A 185 -7.23 0.65 -18.74
N GLN A 186 -8.50 0.51 -18.36
CA GLN A 186 -8.93 -0.37 -17.26
C GLN A 186 -8.57 -1.83 -17.53
N GLU A 187 -8.81 -2.32 -18.75
CA GLU A 187 -8.47 -3.67 -19.15
C GLU A 187 -6.95 -3.92 -19.14
N LEU A 188 -6.14 -2.98 -19.63
CA LEU A 188 -4.68 -3.05 -19.57
C LEU A 188 -4.19 -3.16 -18.12
N GLY A 189 -4.73 -2.33 -17.22
CA GLY A 189 -4.42 -2.45 -15.80
C GLY A 189 -4.92 -3.76 -15.18
N ARG A 190 -6.04 -4.32 -15.65
CA ARG A 190 -6.55 -5.63 -15.20
C ARG A 190 -5.64 -6.78 -15.63
N ARG A 191 -5.08 -6.72 -16.84
CA ARG A 191 -4.10 -7.70 -17.35
C ARG A 191 -2.80 -7.62 -16.57
N GLY A 192 -2.27 -6.41 -16.40
CA GLY A 192 -1.19 -6.11 -15.47
C GLY A 192 0.18 -6.72 -15.82
N ASP A 193 0.32 -7.41 -16.94
CA ASP A 193 1.61 -7.86 -17.47
C ASP A 193 2.45 -6.66 -17.96
N HIS A 194 3.74 -6.90 -18.22
CA HIS A 194 4.68 -5.84 -18.58
C HIS A 194 4.23 -5.04 -19.81
N GLU A 195 3.81 -5.72 -20.88
CA GLU A 195 3.34 -5.10 -22.13
C GLU A 195 2.06 -4.27 -21.87
N SER A 196 1.12 -4.83 -21.11
CA SER A 196 -0.11 -4.12 -20.76
C SER A 196 0.16 -2.85 -19.93
N LEU A 197 1.11 -2.88 -19.00
CA LEU A 197 1.49 -1.70 -18.23
C LEU A 197 2.25 -0.67 -19.06
N GLN A 198 3.06 -1.10 -20.03
CA GLN A 198 3.64 -0.20 -21.04
C GLN A 198 2.54 0.50 -21.84
N GLY A 199 1.56 -0.28 -22.30
CA GLY A 199 0.40 0.25 -23.00
C GLY A 199 -0.38 1.24 -22.15
N LEU A 200 -0.63 0.92 -20.88
CA LEU A 200 -1.29 1.82 -19.93
C LEU A 200 -0.51 3.13 -19.74
N GLY A 201 0.82 3.08 -19.77
CA GLY A 201 1.69 4.26 -19.78
C GLY A 201 1.45 5.20 -20.97
N LEU A 202 1.06 4.66 -22.13
CA LEU A 202 0.69 5.46 -23.30
C LEU A 202 -0.71 6.09 -23.15
N PHE A 203 -1.68 5.37 -22.58
CA PHE A 203 -2.98 5.96 -22.22
C PHE A 203 -2.84 7.07 -21.16
N ALA A 204 -1.87 6.94 -20.26
CA ALA A 204 -1.56 7.89 -19.20
C ALA A 204 -0.88 9.19 -19.68
N VAL A 205 -0.55 9.32 -20.97
CA VAL A 205 -0.11 10.58 -21.60
C VAL A 205 -1.13 11.13 -22.60
N SER A 206 -2.36 10.58 -22.61
CA SER A 206 -3.47 11.07 -23.43
C SER A 206 -3.72 12.57 -23.21
N PHE A 207 -4.11 13.27 -24.27
CA PHE A 207 -4.56 14.67 -24.19
C PHE A 207 -5.90 14.84 -23.48
N TYR A 208 -6.69 13.76 -23.37
CA TYR A 208 -8.00 13.75 -22.73
C TYR A 208 -7.88 13.45 -21.24
N PRO A 209 -8.15 14.41 -20.32
CA PRO A 209 -8.01 14.21 -18.88
C PRO A 209 -8.81 13.02 -18.33
N GLU A 210 -9.97 12.73 -18.91
CA GLU A 210 -10.85 11.61 -18.55
C GLU A 210 -10.26 10.22 -18.85
N VAL A 211 -9.25 10.15 -19.72
CA VAL A 211 -8.46 8.95 -20.00
C VAL A 211 -7.14 9.01 -19.22
N LYS A 212 -6.46 10.15 -19.29
CA LYS A 212 -5.15 10.39 -18.68
C LYS A 212 -5.15 10.13 -17.17
N GLU A 213 -6.00 10.84 -16.42
CA GLU A 213 -5.96 10.82 -14.95
C GLU A 213 -6.30 9.44 -14.38
N PRO A 214 -7.35 8.73 -14.86
CA PRO A 214 -7.58 7.34 -14.44
C PRO A 214 -6.43 6.41 -14.81
N SER A 215 -5.78 6.61 -15.97
CA SER A 215 -4.68 5.76 -16.42
C SER A 215 -3.41 5.96 -15.57
N ILE A 216 -3.08 7.20 -15.22
CA ILE A 216 -1.98 7.51 -14.28
C ILE A 216 -2.25 6.85 -12.92
N LYS A 217 -3.47 7.02 -12.39
CA LYS A 217 -3.85 6.44 -11.10
C LYS A 217 -3.75 4.92 -11.13
N LEU A 218 -4.28 4.28 -12.17
CA LEU A 218 -4.25 2.84 -12.33
C LEU A 218 -2.82 2.33 -12.49
N LEU A 219 -1.99 3.00 -13.30
CA LEU A 219 -0.58 2.68 -13.46
C LEU A 219 0.17 2.74 -12.13
N GLN A 220 -0.04 3.81 -11.34
CA GLN A 220 0.55 3.95 -10.01
C GLN A 220 0.13 2.83 -9.07
N GLU A 221 -1.15 2.45 -9.09
CA GLU A 221 -1.68 1.33 -8.29
C GLU A 221 -1.01 0.00 -8.68
N LYS A 222 -0.92 -0.29 -9.98
CA LYS A 222 -0.32 -1.55 -10.46
C LYS A 222 1.18 -1.60 -10.22
N MET A 223 1.89 -0.49 -10.43
CA MET A 223 3.34 -0.44 -10.16
C MET A 223 3.69 -0.70 -8.71
N ARG A 224 2.88 -0.25 -7.73
CA ARG A 224 3.09 -0.54 -6.31
C ARG A 224 3.00 -2.03 -5.95
N LYS A 225 2.38 -2.84 -6.81
CA LYS A 225 2.17 -4.29 -6.62
C LYS A 225 3.19 -5.16 -7.32
N LEU A 226 4.01 -4.57 -8.19
CA LEU A 226 5.07 -5.31 -8.87
C LEU A 226 6.15 -5.76 -7.89
N LYS A 227 6.84 -6.84 -8.23
CA LYS A 227 8.07 -7.23 -7.53
C LYS A 227 9.17 -6.24 -7.89
N ILE A 228 10.17 -6.11 -7.01
CA ILE A 228 11.32 -5.23 -7.24
C ILE A 228 11.98 -5.49 -8.61
N GLY A 229 12.20 -6.75 -8.99
CA GLY A 229 12.78 -7.10 -10.29
C GLY A 229 11.97 -6.61 -11.49
N GLU A 230 10.65 -6.62 -11.39
CA GLU A 230 9.77 -6.12 -12.45
C GLU A 230 9.81 -4.58 -12.51
N MET A 231 9.87 -3.91 -11.35
CA MET A 231 10.05 -2.46 -11.30
C MET A 231 11.39 -2.02 -11.90
N GLN A 232 12.47 -2.79 -11.70
CA GLN A 232 13.80 -2.51 -12.28
C GLN A 232 13.77 -2.49 -13.82
N GLU A 233 12.93 -3.33 -14.45
CA GLU A 233 12.76 -3.30 -15.91
C GLU A 233 12.08 -2.00 -16.36
N PHE A 234 11.10 -1.49 -15.61
CA PHE A 234 10.46 -0.21 -15.92
C PHE A 234 11.34 1.01 -15.69
N LEU A 235 12.39 0.93 -14.86
CA LEU A 235 13.40 2.00 -14.75
C LEU A 235 14.20 2.19 -16.05
N LYS A 236 14.19 1.19 -16.93
CA LYS A 236 14.88 1.21 -18.23
C LYS A 236 13.94 1.55 -19.39
N ASP A 237 12.66 1.78 -19.11
CA ASP A 237 11.65 2.00 -20.13
C ASP A 237 11.91 3.31 -20.91
N THR A 238 11.57 3.31 -22.20
CA THR A 238 11.69 4.51 -23.04
C THR A 238 10.73 5.63 -22.61
N ASN A 239 9.56 5.28 -22.07
CA ASN A 239 8.56 6.23 -21.59
C ASN A 239 8.98 6.78 -20.21
N PRO A 240 9.25 8.10 -20.09
CA PRO A 240 9.67 8.70 -18.83
C PRO A 240 8.62 8.57 -17.72
N LEU A 241 7.33 8.49 -18.06
CA LEU A 241 6.29 8.29 -17.07
C LEU A 241 6.42 6.92 -16.38
N LEU A 242 6.79 5.87 -17.12
CA LEU A 242 6.99 4.54 -16.55
C LEU A 242 8.22 4.50 -15.64
N ARG A 243 9.33 5.11 -16.06
CA ARG A 243 10.53 5.27 -15.21
C ARG A 243 10.21 6.02 -13.93
N GLN A 244 9.49 7.14 -14.04
CA GLN A 244 9.06 7.95 -12.90
C GLN A 244 8.21 7.12 -11.92
N LYS A 245 7.18 6.42 -12.42
CA LYS A 245 6.25 5.66 -11.58
C LYS A 245 6.93 4.45 -10.92
N ALA A 246 7.90 3.82 -11.59
CA ALA A 246 8.70 2.76 -11.01
C ALA A 246 9.58 3.27 -9.87
N ALA A 247 10.25 4.41 -10.05
CA ALA A 247 11.04 5.05 -8.99
C ALA A 247 10.17 5.44 -7.78
N GLU A 248 9.02 6.07 -8.02
CA GLU A 248 8.05 6.40 -6.96
C GLU A 248 7.61 5.15 -6.20
N ALA A 249 7.29 4.06 -6.89
CA ALA A 249 6.86 2.80 -6.29
C ALA A 249 7.97 2.20 -5.39
N MET A 250 9.20 2.12 -5.90
CA MET A 250 10.35 1.63 -5.11
C MET A 250 10.61 2.48 -3.86
N GLY A 251 10.53 3.81 -3.98
CA GLY A 251 10.69 4.73 -2.86
C GLY A 251 9.62 4.55 -1.78
N ASN A 252 8.36 4.39 -2.19
CA ASN A 252 7.24 4.18 -1.27
C ASN A 252 7.34 2.83 -0.55
N LEU A 253 7.88 1.81 -1.21
CA LEU A 253 8.16 0.51 -0.61
C LEU A 253 9.46 0.49 0.22
N LYS A 254 10.21 1.61 0.26
CA LYS A 254 11.56 1.69 0.87
C LYS A 254 12.44 0.52 0.41
N ALA A 255 12.37 0.21 -0.88
CA ALA A 255 13.05 -0.95 -1.46
C ALA A 255 14.57 -0.75 -1.47
N THR A 256 15.26 -1.28 -0.45
CA THR A 256 16.73 -1.25 -0.39
C THR A 256 17.34 -2.13 -1.49
N LYS A 257 16.74 -3.30 -1.75
CA LYS A 257 17.09 -4.14 -2.88
C LYS A 257 16.70 -3.45 -4.19
N GLY A 258 17.65 -3.31 -5.10
CA GLY A 258 17.46 -2.64 -6.40
C GLY A 258 17.61 -1.11 -6.36
N ALA A 259 17.91 -0.51 -5.21
CA ALA A 259 18.12 0.93 -5.08
C ALA A 259 19.30 1.45 -5.93
N GLU A 260 20.32 0.63 -6.18
CA GLU A 260 21.44 0.99 -7.04
C GLU A 260 21.00 1.34 -8.48
N ASP A 261 19.93 0.71 -8.97
CA ASP A 261 19.41 0.96 -10.32
C ASP A 261 18.75 2.34 -10.44
N LEU A 262 18.37 2.97 -9.33
CA LEU A 262 17.83 4.33 -9.31
C LEU A 262 18.93 5.37 -9.52
N VAL A 263 20.16 5.10 -9.07
CA VAL A 263 21.24 6.09 -9.02
C VAL A 263 21.58 6.69 -10.40
N PRO A 264 21.70 5.91 -11.50
CA PRO A 264 21.93 6.46 -12.83
C PRO A 264 20.84 7.44 -13.28
N LEU A 265 19.58 7.24 -12.88
CA LEU A 265 18.45 8.08 -13.28
C LEU A 265 18.44 9.47 -12.60
N LEU A 266 19.36 9.75 -11.67
CA LEU A 266 19.62 11.13 -11.24
C LEU A 266 20.13 12.02 -12.39
N SER A 267 20.63 11.42 -13.47
CA SER A 267 21.01 12.10 -14.73
C SER A 267 19.97 11.92 -15.84
N ASP A 268 18.75 11.45 -15.53
CA ASP A 268 17.72 11.23 -16.54
C ASP A 268 17.39 12.52 -17.31
N SER A 269 17.06 12.42 -18.60
CA SER A 269 16.72 13.60 -19.41
C SER A 269 15.39 14.25 -19.00
N ASN A 270 14.52 13.53 -18.29
CA ASN A 270 13.25 14.01 -17.81
C ASN A 270 13.33 14.49 -16.35
N ALA A 271 13.00 15.76 -16.11
CA ALA A 271 13.01 16.36 -14.77
C ALA A 271 12.04 15.69 -13.77
N GLY A 272 10.93 15.14 -14.25
CA GLY A 272 9.98 14.38 -13.42
C GLY A 272 10.60 13.08 -12.89
N VAL A 273 11.35 12.38 -13.75
CA VAL A 273 12.10 11.18 -13.37
C VAL A 273 13.20 11.52 -12.37
N GLN A 274 14.01 12.54 -12.64
CA GLN A 274 15.06 13.02 -11.75
C GLN A 274 14.54 13.29 -10.33
N LYS A 275 13.43 14.04 -10.23
CA LYS A 275 12.79 14.35 -8.95
C LYS A 275 12.30 13.09 -8.23
N ALA A 276 11.57 12.23 -8.94
CA ALA A 276 11.04 10.99 -8.36
C ALA A 276 12.16 10.07 -7.83
N VAL A 277 13.26 9.98 -8.56
CA VAL A 277 14.43 9.18 -8.19
C VAL A 277 15.10 9.71 -6.92
N ARG A 278 15.32 11.03 -6.81
CA ARG A 278 15.88 11.62 -5.59
C ARG A 278 14.95 11.39 -4.40
N GLU A 279 13.65 11.64 -4.56
CA GLU A 279 12.66 11.38 -3.50
C GLU A 279 12.65 9.90 -3.07
N ALA A 280 12.76 8.97 -4.02
CA ALA A 280 12.81 7.55 -3.75
C ALA A 280 14.08 7.17 -2.97
N LEU A 281 15.25 7.65 -3.41
CA LEU A 281 16.52 7.42 -2.72
C LEU A 281 16.51 7.98 -1.30
N VAL A 282 15.94 9.16 -1.07
CA VAL A 282 15.79 9.74 0.28
C VAL A 282 14.88 8.88 1.17
N LYS A 283 13.76 8.37 0.63
CA LYS A 283 12.86 7.47 1.36
C LYS A 283 13.55 6.15 1.73
N ILE A 284 14.30 5.56 0.80
CA ILE A 284 15.11 4.34 1.02
C ILE A 284 16.22 4.63 2.03
N GLY A 285 16.82 5.82 1.96
CA GLY A 285 17.86 6.37 2.82
C GLY A 285 17.43 6.73 4.25
N ALA A 286 16.19 6.42 4.63
CA ALA A 286 15.59 6.83 5.89
C ALA A 286 15.75 8.34 6.18
N GLY A 287 15.62 9.17 5.14
CA GLY A 287 15.72 10.63 5.21
C GLY A 287 17.10 11.21 4.94
N LYS A 288 18.14 10.38 4.75
CA LYS A 288 19.44 10.86 4.24
C LYS A 288 19.27 11.36 2.81
N ASP A 289 19.83 12.53 2.50
CA ASP A 289 19.77 13.13 1.17
C ASP A 289 21.17 13.53 0.71
N PHE A 290 21.70 12.83 -0.28
CA PHE A 290 22.97 13.16 -0.92
C PHE A 290 22.82 14.03 -2.17
N GLY A 291 21.62 14.61 -2.37
CA GLY A 291 21.29 15.48 -3.50
C GLY A 291 21.03 14.70 -4.79
N PRO A 292 21.24 15.31 -5.97
CA PRO A 292 21.74 16.66 -6.19
C PRO A 292 20.66 17.71 -5.90
N ILE A 293 21.08 18.89 -5.42
CA ILE A 293 20.16 20.03 -5.22
C ILE A 293 19.83 20.68 -6.57
N ASP A 294 20.84 20.82 -7.43
CA ASP A 294 20.74 21.36 -8.76
C ASP A 294 21.03 20.26 -9.79
N PHE A 295 20.01 19.87 -10.55
CA PHE A 295 20.10 18.88 -11.62
C PHE A 295 20.68 19.43 -12.93
N SER A 296 20.77 20.76 -13.09
CA SER A 296 21.40 21.38 -14.26
C SER A 296 22.92 21.31 -14.23
N ASN A 297 23.50 21.14 -13.03
CA ASN A 297 24.93 21.00 -12.82
C ASN A 297 25.34 19.51 -12.86
N SER A 298 25.98 19.10 -13.95
CA SER A 298 26.41 17.71 -14.16
C SER A 298 27.40 17.19 -13.10
N GLU A 299 28.27 18.05 -12.57
CA GLU A 299 29.22 17.67 -11.53
C GLU A 299 28.52 17.46 -10.17
N SER A 300 27.51 18.30 -9.87
CA SER A 300 26.62 18.11 -8.71
C SER A 300 25.89 16.76 -8.79
N VAL A 301 25.33 16.44 -9.96
CA VAL A 301 24.67 15.14 -10.21
C VAL A 301 25.66 14.00 -10.03
N ARG A 302 26.85 14.07 -10.64
CA ARG A 302 27.90 13.04 -10.55
C ARG A 302 28.35 12.80 -9.12
N LYS A 303 28.52 13.88 -8.34
CA LYS A 303 28.88 13.79 -6.91
C LYS A 303 27.78 13.09 -6.12
N SER A 304 26.52 13.48 -6.31
CA SER A 304 25.39 12.81 -5.66
C SER A 304 25.36 11.31 -5.99
N GLN A 305 25.51 10.96 -7.27
CA GLN A 305 25.54 9.55 -7.69
C GLN A 305 26.65 8.76 -7.00
N LEU A 306 27.84 9.35 -6.83
CA LEU A 306 28.96 8.71 -6.13
C LEU A 306 28.67 8.50 -4.64
N GLU A 307 28.10 9.50 -3.97
CA GLU A 307 27.75 9.40 -2.55
C GLU A 307 26.64 8.36 -2.32
N TRP A 308 25.61 8.34 -3.17
CA TRP A 308 24.57 7.30 -3.11
C TRP A 308 25.13 5.90 -3.34
N LYS A 309 26.01 5.70 -4.33
CA LYS A 309 26.68 4.41 -4.58
C LYS A 309 27.57 3.94 -3.44
N ARG A 310 28.13 4.86 -2.66
CA ARG A 310 28.95 4.51 -1.48
C ARG A 310 28.08 4.17 -0.26
N TRP A 311 26.88 4.72 -0.22
CA TRP A 311 25.96 4.56 0.91
C TRP A 311 25.12 3.28 0.83
N LEU A 312 24.68 2.93 -0.38
CA LEU A 312 23.95 1.68 -0.67
C LEU A 312 24.85 0.46 -0.52
#